data_AF-A0A2I0ERI3-F1
#
_entry.id   AF-A0A2I0ERI3-F1
#
_cell.length_a   1.000
_cell.length_b   1.000
_cell.length_c   1.000
_cell.angle_alpha   90.00
_cell.angle_beta   90.00
_cell.angle_gamma   90.00
#
_symmetry.space_group_name_H-M   'P 1'
#
loop_
_entity.id
_entity.type
_entity.pdbx_description
1 polymer ?
#
loop_
_entity_poly.entity_id
_entity_poly.type
_entity_poly.pdbx_seq_one_letter_code
_entity_poly.pdbx_strand_id
1 'polypeptide(L)' 'MEGTVAEKTEASFILEVHTDDARQDATEEIFLTDHTEFSGAVSSFEELEEGDRVKVTPFDTTPNIPYFLASRVTVE' A
#
# COMPACT_ATOMS: atom_id res chain seq x y z
N MET A 1 2.99 -6.92 2.12
CA MET A 1 3.51 -5.88 3.04
C MET A 1 2.36 -5.45 3.91
N GLU A 2 2.62 -5.10 5.16
CA GLU A 2 1.61 -4.63 6.10
C GLU A 2 2.13 -3.36 6.75
N GLY A 3 1.27 -2.37 6.95
CA GLY A 3 1.68 -1.06 7.40
C GLY A 3 0.50 -0.13 7.65
N THR A 4 0.83 1.12 7.98
CA THR A 4 -0.15 2.19 8.14
C THR A 4 -0.03 3.17 6.97
N VAL A 5 -1.16 3.64 6.43
CA VAL A 5 -1.16 4.70 5.42
C VAL A 5 -0.69 5.99 6.08
N ALA A 6 0.45 6.51 5.63
CA ALA A 6 1.04 7.74 6.16
C ALA A 6 0.59 8.98 5.39
N GLU A 7 0.46 8.86 4.06
CA GLU A 7 0.05 9.95 3.16
C GLU A 7 -0.65 9.37 1.93
N LYS A 8 -1.59 10.13 1.36
CA LYS A 8 -2.31 9.74 0.14
C LYS A 8 -2.16 10.78 -0.97
N THR A 9 -1.85 10.33 -2.18
CA THR A 9 -1.82 11.16 -3.39
C THR A 9 -2.99 10.82 -4.31
N GLU A 10 -3.02 11.37 -5.53
CA GLU A 10 -4.09 11.12 -6.51
C GLU A 10 -4.12 9.66 -7.02
N ALA A 11 -2.97 8.96 -7.05
CA ALA A 11 -2.86 7.60 -7.60
C ALA A 11 -1.87 6.69 -6.85
N SER A 12 -1.35 7.14 -5.72
CA SER A 12 -0.46 6.37 -4.85
C SER A 12 -0.73 6.70 -3.38
N PHE A 13 -0.17 5.91 -2.48
CA PHE A 13 -0.12 6.24 -1.07
C PHE A 13 1.22 5.79 -0.48
N ILE A 14 1.66 6.48 0.56
CA ILE A 14 2.86 6.14 1.32
C ILE A 14 2.46 5.18 2.43
N LEU A 15 3.08 4.00 2.45
CA LEU A 15 2.89 2.99 3.48
C LEU A 15 4.06 3.03 4.46
N GLU A 16 3.78 3.31 5.72
CA GLU A 16 4.73 3.10 6.81
C GLU A 16 4.72 1.61 7.18
N VAL A 17 5.76 0.89 6.78
CA VAL A 17 5.84 -0.56 6.97
C VAL A 17 6.32 -0.88 8.38
N HIS A 18 5.51 -1.62 9.14
CA HIS A 18 5.89 -2.11 10.46
C HIS A 18 6.80 -3.33 10.31
N THR A 19 8.12 -3.11 10.26
CA THR A 19 9.10 -4.20 10.26
C THR A 19 9.67 -4.40 11.68
N ASP A 20 9.86 -5.65 12.10
CA ASP A 20 10.56 -5.99 13.35
C ASP A 20 12.04 -5.57 13.36
N ASP A 21 12.60 -5.16 12.22
CA ASP A 21 13.97 -4.69 12.11
C ASP A 21 14.03 -3.21 12.50
N ALA A 22 14.42 -2.93 13.74
CA ALA A 22 14.48 -1.61 14.40
C ALA A 22 15.48 -0.60 13.77
N ARG A 23 15.84 -0.75 12.50
CA ARG A 23 16.91 0.02 11.85
C ARG A 23 16.42 1.07 10.86
N GLN A 24 15.14 1.12 10.50
CA GLN A 24 14.55 2.25 9.78
C GLN A 24 13.03 2.09 9.71
N ASP A 25 12.27 3.14 10.02
CA ASP A 25 10.91 3.28 9.52
C ASP A 25 10.99 3.26 8.00
N ALA A 26 10.63 2.12 7.40
CA ALA A 26 10.65 1.96 5.95
C ALA A 26 9.32 2.49 5.42
N THR A 27 9.36 3.69 4.84
CA THR A 27 8.24 4.19 4.05
C THR A 27 8.38 3.72 2.62
N GLU A 28 7.32 3.12 2.09
CA GLU A 28 7.26 2.61 0.72
C GLU A 28 6.12 3.31 -0.01
N GLU A 29 6.38 3.83 -1.21
CA GLU A 29 5.32 4.38 -2.05
C GLU A 29 4.66 3.26 -2.86
N ILE A 30 3.35 3.12 -2.66
CA ILE A 30 2.52 2.11 -3.30
C ILE A 30 1.68 2.76 -4.39
N PHE A 31 1.94 2.37 -5.63
CA PHE A 31 1.20 2.84 -6.79
C PHE A 31 0.00 1.93 -7.08
N LEU A 32 -1.10 2.56 -7.45
CA LEU A 32 -2.35 1.89 -7.79
C LEU A 32 -2.52 1.83 -9.31
N THR A 33 -3.20 0.79 -9.75
CA THR A 33 -3.64 0.61 -11.14
C THR A 33 -5.15 0.35 -11.18
N ASP A 34 -5.75 0.43 -12.37
CA ASP A 34 -7.16 0.07 -12.60
C ASP A 34 -7.49 -1.39 -12.23
N HIS A 35 -6.47 -2.23 -12.05
CA HIS A 35 -6.61 -3.63 -11.66
C HIS A 35 -6.41 -3.87 -10.16
N THR A 36 -6.24 -2.81 -9.38
CA THR A 36 -6.06 -2.95 -7.93
C THR A 36 -7.38 -3.28 -7.27
N GLU A 37 -7.42 -4.40 -6.56
CA GLU A 37 -8.59 -4.80 -5.79
C GLU A 37 -8.54 -4.21 -4.37
N PHE A 38 -9.64 -3.61 -3.91
CA PHE A 38 -9.81 -3.18 -2.53
C PHE A 38 -10.72 -4.15 -1.78
N SER A 39 -10.43 -4.37 -0.49
CA SER A 39 -11.16 -5.33 0.34
C SER A 39 -11.07 -4.96 1.82
N GLY A 40 -12.00 -5.48 2.62
CA GLY A 40 -12.03 -5.24 4.07
C GLY A 40 -12.96 -4.09 4.44
N ALA A 41 -12.46 -3.12 5.22
CA ALA A 41 -13.23 -1.97 5.69
C ALA A 41 -13.60 -0.98 4.57
N VAL A 42 -12.82 -0.96 3.47
CA VAL A 42 -13.05 -0.09 2.30
C VAL A 42 -13.25 -0.92 1.03
N SER A 43 -13.94 -0.32 0.06
CA SER A 43 -14.21 -0.92 -1.25
C SER A 43 -13.56 -0.16 -2.42
N SER A 44 -13.02 1.03 -2.18
CA SER A 44 -12.30 1.81 -3.19
C SER A 44 -11.11 2.57 -2.60
N PHE A 45 -10.29 3.15 -3.48
CA PHE A 45 -9.16 3.98 -3.07
C PHE A 45 -9.62 5.27 -2.40
N GLU A 46 -10.71 5.88 -2.86
CA GLU A 46 -11.23 7.15 -2.33
C GLU A 46 -11.60 7.04 -0.85
N GLU A 47 -12.09 5.88 -0.42
CA GLU A 47 -12.44 5.57 0.97
C GLU A 47 -11.23 5.34 1.88
N LEU A 48 -10.04 5.09 1.32
CA LEU A 48 -8.82 4.91 2.10
C LEU A 48 -8.37 6.23 2.74
N GLU A 49 -8.10 6.21 4.04
CA GLU A 49 -7.68 7.38 4.81
C GLU A 49 -6.26 7.23 5.39
N GLU A 50 -5.63 8.37 5.70
CA GLU A 50 -4.38 8.40 6.45
C GLU A 50 -4.60 7.86 7.87
N GLY A 51 -3.73 6.96 8.31
CA GLY A 51 -3.88 6.24 9.57
C GLY A 51 -4.52 4.85 9.44
N ASP A 52 -5.08 4.50 8.28
CA ASP A 52 -5.63 3.18 8.02
C ASP A 52 -4.54 2.11 8.06
N ARG A 53 -4.84 0.99 8.71
CA ARG A 53 -3.98 -0.20 8.68
C ARG A 53 -4.32 -1.04 7.47
N VAL A 54 -3.30 -1.29 6.66
CA VAL A 54 -3.48 -1.98 5.40
C VAL A 54 -2.47 -3.08 5.17
N LYS A 55 -2.95 -4.10 4.50
CA LYS A 55 -2.14 -5.17 3.93
C LYS A 55 -2.12 -5.04 2.41
N VAL A 56 -0.93 -4.78 1.88
CA VAL A 56 -0.68 -4.63 0.45
C VAL A 56 -0.10 -5.92 -0.12
N THR A 57 -0.77 -6.44 -1.15
CA THR A 57 -0.24 -7.50 -2.01
C THR A 57 0.25 -6.85 -3.29
N PRO A 58 1.55 -6.90 -3.63
CA PRO A 58 2.05 -6.35 -4.88
C PRO A 58 1.66 -7.24 -6.07
N PHE A 59 1.72 -6.70 -7.29
CA PHE A 59 1.74 -7.51 -8.51
C PHE A 59 3.04 -8.31 -8.61
N ASP A 60 2.97 -9.48 -9.24
CA ASP A 60 4.17 -10.24 -9.63
C ASP A 60 4.77 -9.59 -10.88
N THR A 61 5.44 -8.46 -10.68
CA THR A 61 6.10 -7.70 -11.74
C THR A 61 7.51 -8.24 -11.98
N THR A 62 8.00 -8.10 -13.20
CA THR A 62 9.40 -8.41 -13.50
C THR A 62 10.33 -7.53 -12.64
N PRO A 63 11.48 -8.06 -12.18
CA PRO A 63 12.33 -7.42 -11.16
C PRO A 63 13.02 -6.11 -11.60
N ASN A 64 12.69 -5.56 -12.77
CA ASN A 64 13.30 -4.34 -13.32
C ASN A 64 12.49 -3.06 -13.04
N ILE A 65 11.36 -3.17 -12.34
CA ILE A 65 10.52 -2.01 -12.02
C ILE A 65 10.89 -1.50 -10.62
N PRO A 66 11.38 -0.25 -10.48
CA PRO A 66 11.87 0.30 -9.21
C PRO A 66 10.74 0.85 -8.32
N TYR A 67 9.49 0.42 -8.51
CA TYR A 67 8.32 0.88 -7.76
C TYR A 67 7.36 -0.27 -7.48
N PHE A 68 6.57 -0.14 -6.42
CA PHE A 68 5.59 -1.15 -6.01
C PHE A 68 4.22 -0.86 -6.64
N LEU A 69 3.69 -1.83 -7.37
CA LEU A 69 2.30 -1.80 -7.85
C LEU A 69 1.46 -2.74 -6.98
N ALA A 70 0.38 -2.23 -6.38
CA ALA A 70 -0.54 -3.05 -5.60
C ALA A 70 -1.48 -3.83 -6.52
N SER A 71 -1.53 -5.16 -6.38
CA SER A 71 -2.59 -5.98 -6.95
C SER A 71 -3.82 -5.99 -6.05
N ARG A 72 -3.62 -5.97 -4.73
CA ARG A 72 -4.71 -5.89 -3.76
C ARG A 72 -4.31 -5.13 -2.50
N VAL A 73 -5.23 -4.30 -2.02
CA VAL A 73 -5.15 -3.62 -0.72
C VAL A 73 -6.29 -4.14 0.15
N THR A 74 -5.95 -4.61 1.34
CA THR A 74 -6.92 -5.04 2.35
C THR A 74 -6.82 -4.11 3.55
N VAL A 75 -7.92 -3.46 3.92
CA VAL A 75 -7.99 -2.51 5.05
C VAL A 75 -8.70 -3.19 6.22
N GLU A 76 -8.13 -3.08 7.43
CA GLU A 76 -8.65 -3.71 8.66
C GLU A 76 -9.60 -2.82 9.46
#